data_AF-A0A7J5U3T3-F1
#
_entry.id   AF-A0A7J5U3T3-F1
#
_cell.length_a   1.000
_cell.length_b   1.000
_cell.length_c   1.000
_cell.angle_alpha   90.00
_cell.angle_beta   90.00
_cell.angle_gamma   90.00
#
_symmetry.space_group_name_H-M   'P 1'
#
loop_
_entity.id
_entity.type
_entity.pdbx_description
1 polymer ?
#
loop_
_entity_poly.entity_id
_entity_poly.type
_entity_poly.pdbx_seq_one_letter_code
_entity_poly.pdbx_strand_id
1 'polypeptide(L)'
;MKNPRLLKIYDLVKDVQQLDELITLHKTHSADSFMLSQYQARKDKLFAQIIQLFAGPVLASSSSYLVIQQLIARFYKDPLPTQTSINDEDLRELEQLITP
;
A
#
# COMPACT_ATOMS: atom_id res chain seq x y z
N MET A 1 -3.13 26.35 10.75
CA MET A 1 -4.06 25.19 10.69
C MET A 1 -3.37 24.08 9.91
N LYS A 2 -3.35 22.84 10.40
CA LYS A 2 -2.75 21.71 9.65
C LYS A 2 -3.53 21.49 8.36
N ASN A 3 -2.84 21.26 7.24
CA ASN A 3 -3.46 21.05 5.93
C ASN A 3 -4.44 19.86 6.02
N PRO A 4 -5.73 20.04 5.71
CA PRO A 4 -6.76 19.00 5.88
C PRO A 4 -6.45 17.72 5.12
N ARG A 5 -5.67 17.80 4.03
CA ARG A 5 -5.21 16.62 3.27
C ARG A 5 -4.15 15.83 4.03
N LEU A 6 -3.25 16.51 4.74
CA LEU A 6 -2.26 15.85 5.58
C LEU A 6 -2.92 15.16 6.78
N LEU A 7 -3.98 15.74 7.34
CA LEU A 7 -4.78 15.08 8.37
C LEU A 7 -5.44 13.81 7.83
N LYS A 8 -6.06 13.89 6.65
CA LYS A 8 -6.63 12.70 5.98
C LYS A 8 -5.59 11.61 5.71
N ILE A 9 -4.40 11.98 5.21
CA ILE A 9 -3.31 11.03 4.98
C ILE A 9 -2.87 10.38 6.29
N TYR A 10 -2.75 11.16 7.36
CA TYR A 10 -2.38 10.64 8.68
C TYR A 10 -3.38 9.61 9.20
N ASP A 11 -4.68 9.90 9.06
CA ASP A 11 -5.74 8.98 9.46
C ASP A 11 -5.70 7.68 8.62
N LEU A 12 -5.53 7.79 7.30
CA LEU A 12 -5.39 6.63 6.42
C LEU A 12 -4.17 5.76 6.77
N VAL A 13 -3.03 6.37 7.11
CA VAL A 13 -1.84 5.63 7.54
C VAL A 13 -2.08 4.90 8.86
N LYS A 14 -2.82 5.50 9.80
CA LYS A 14 -3.22 4.82 11.04
C LYS A 14 -4.14 3.63 10.77
N ASP A 15 -5.11 3.78 9.89
CA ASP A 15 -6.01 2.68 9.52
C ASP A 15 -5.23 1.52 8.90
N VAL A 16 -4.23 1.82 8.06
CA VAL A 16 -3.32 0.80 7.50
C VAL A 16 -2.52 0.10 8.60
N GLN A 17 -2.00 0.84 9.59
CA GLN A 17 -1.26 0.25 10.73
C GLN A 17 -2.13 -0.72 11.53
N GLN A 18 -3.34 -0.31 11.88
CA GLN A 18 -4.28 -1.15 12.63
C GLN A 18 -4.63 -2.42 11.85
N LEU A 19 -4.81 -2.30 10.54
CA LEU A 19 -5.12 -3.43 9.68
C LEU A 19 -3.93 -4.40 9.55
N ASP A 20 -2.71 -3.88 9.48
CA ASP A 20 -1.48 -4.67 9.44
C ASP A 20 -1.25 -5.45 10.74
N GLU A 21 -1.52 -4.83 11.88
CA GLU A 21 -1.54 -5.48 13.19
C GLU A 21 -2.59 -6.60 13.25
N LEU A 22 -3.78 -6.36 12.70
CA LEU A 22 -4.86 -7.34 12.64
C LEU A 22 -4.50 -8.53 11.73
N ILE A 23 -3.91 -8.27 10.56
CA ILE A 23 -3.39 -9.31 9.66
C ILE A 23 -2.34 -10.15 10.38
N THR A 24 -1.39 -9.51 11.05
CA THR A 24 -0.32 -10.19 11.80
C THR A 24 -0.90 -11.06 12.91
N LEU A 25 -1.83 -10.52 13.70
CA LEU A 25 -2.52 -11.25 14.76
C LEU A 25 -3.33 -12.42 14.20
N HIS A 26 -4.02 -12.23 13.08
CA HIS A 26 -4.82 -13.31 12.48
C HIS A 26 -3.92 -14.44 11.97
N LYS A 27 -2.79 -14.11 11.32
CA LYS A 27 -1.78 -15.11 10.89
C LYS A 27 -1.26 -15.95 12.06
N THR A 28 -1.14 -15.39 13.27
CA THR A 28 -0.64 -16.13 14.44
C THR A 28 -1.70 -16.97 15.14
N HIS A 29 -2.99 -16.65 14.97
CA HIS A 29 -4.08 -17.29 15.73
C HIS A 29 -5.05 -18.15 14.90
N SER A 30 -5.04 -18.01 13.56
CA SER A 30 -6.01 -18.67 12.69
C SER A 30 -5.38 -19.01 11.33
N ALA A 31 -5.69 -20.20 10.81
CA ALA A 31 -5.35 -20.61 9.45
C ALA A 31 -6.44 -20.21 8.42
N ASP A 32 -7.47 -19.46 8.84
CA ASP A 32 -8.54 -19.03 7.95
C ASP A 32 -8.05 -18.01 6.91
N SER A 33 -7.77 -18.53 5.72
CA SER A 33 -7.33 -17.75 4.57
C SER A 33 -8.38 -16.77 4.05
N PHE A 34 -9.67 -16.99 4.29
CA PHE A 34 -10.73 -16.12 3.79
C PHE A 34 -10.66 -14.74 4.46
N MET A 35 -10.67 -14.70 5.79
CA MET A 35 -10.60 -13.43 6.53
C MET A 35 -9.27 -12.69 6.28
N LEU A 36 -8.16 -13.43 6.20
CA LEU A 36 -6.86 -12.88 5.83
C LEU A 36 -6.91 -12.18 4.46
N SER A 37 -7.55 -12.81 3.46
CA SER A 37 -7.70 -12.22 2.13
C SER A 37 -8.53 -10.92 2.14
N GLN A 38 -9.57 -10.85 2.97
CA GLN A 38 -10.40 -9.65 3.11
C GLN A 38 -9.62 -8.50 3.76
N TYR A 39 -8.81 -8.80 4.79
CA TYR A 39 -7.95 -7.81 5.42
C TYR A 39 -6.88 -7.31 4.44
N GLN A 40 -6.25 -8.20 3.67
CA GLN A 40 -5.26 -7.79 2.67
C GLN A 40 -5.88 -6.90 1.58
N ALA A 41 -7.05 -7.27 1.03
CA ALA A 41 -7.74 -6.45 0.03
C ALA A 41 -8.12 -5.06 0.58
N ARG A 42 -8.54 -4.98 1.85
CA ARG A 42 -8.81 -3.69 2.50
C ARG A 42 -7.54 -2.86 2.68
N LYS A 43 -6.39 -3.49 2.97
CA LYS A 43 -5.08 -2.84 3.08
C LYS A 43 -4.70 -2.19 1.77
N ASP A 44 -4.80 -2.95 0.68
CA ASP A 44 -4.46 -2.49 -0.68
C ASP A 44 -5.34 -1.31 -1.09
N LYS A 45 -6.64 -1.35 -0.76
CA LYS A 45 -7.56 -0.23 -1.01
C LYS A 45 -7.21 1.05 -0.24
N LEU A 46 -6.76 0.93 1.01
CA LEU A 46 -6.31 2.10 1.79
C LEU A 46 -5.00 2.65 1.23
N PHE A 47 -4.08 1.77 0.84
CA PHE A 47 -2.84 2.15 0.19
C PHE A 47 -3.04 2.89 -1.12
N ALA A 48 -3.94 2.39 -1.98
CA ALA A 48 -4.29 3.06 -3.23
C ALA A 48 -4.80 4.49 -2.99
N GLN A 49 -5.61 4.70 -1.94
CA GLN A 49 -6.09 6.03 -1.57
C GLN A 49 -4.94 6.95 -1.09
N ILE A 50 -4.00 6.42 -0.31
CA ILE A 50 -2.82 7.17 0.14
C ILE A 50 -1.97 7.59 -1.06
N ILE A 51 -1.70 6.66 -1.97
CA ILE A 51 -0.92 6.92 -3.19
C ILE A 51 -1.60 7.98 -4.05
N GLN A 52 -2.92 7.87 -4.28
CA GLN A 52 -3.67 8.87 -5.05
C GLN A 52 -3.60 10.27 -4.42
N LEU A 53 -3.62 10.38 -3.09
CA LEU A 53 -3.51 11.67 -2.42
C LEU A 53 -2.12 12.29 -2.59
N PHE A 54 -1.06 11.48 -2.50
CA PHE A 54 0.32 11.94 -2.69
C PHE A 54 0.68 12.22 -4.16
N ALA A 55 0.17 11.42 -5.10
CA ALA A 55 0.34 11.60 -6.54
C ALA A 55 -0.60 12.67 -7.13
N GLY A 56 -1.55 13.18 -6.34
CA GLY A 56 -2.43 14.25 -6.75
C GLY A 56 -1.65 15.57 -6.99
N PRO A 57 -2.17 16.46 -7.86
CA PRO A 57 -1.43 17.62 -8.38
C PRO A 57 -0.94 18.63 -7.34
N VAL A 58 -1.44 18.55 -6.10
CA VAL A 58 -1.08 19.47 -5.00
C VAL A 58 0.07 18.93 -4.15
N LEU A 59 0.23 17.61 -4.07
CA LEU A 59 1.28 16.97 -3.28
C LEU A 59 2.35 16.30 -4.16
N ALA A 60 2.07 16.09 -5.45
CA ALA A 60 2.98 15.51 -6.43
C ALA A 60 4.34 16.23 -6.42
N SER A 61 5.32 15.58 -5.81
CA SER A 61 6.67 16.10 -5.62
C SER A 61 7.62 14.94 -5.31
N SER A 62 8.92 15.12 -5.57
CA SER A 62 9.93 14.11 -5.25
C SER A 62 9.88 13.66 -3.79
N SER A 63 9.64 14.60 -2.86
CA SER A 63 9.49 14.30 -1.44
C SER A 63 8.28 13.39 -1.16
N SER A 64 7.15 13.62 -1.84
CA SER A 64 5.97 12.77 -1.69
C SER A 64 6.17 11.37 -2.27
N TYR A 65 6.90 11.24 -3.37
CA TYR A 65 7.26 9.93 -3.92
C TYR A 65 8.22 9.16 -3.01
N LEU A 66 9.16 9.83 -2.36
CA LEU A 66 10.00 9.20 -1.33
C LEU A 66 9.17 8.69 -0.15
N VAL A 67 8.15 9.45 0.29
CA VAL A 67 7.24 9.00 1.35
C VAL A 67 6.43 7.78 0.89
N ILE A 68 5.93 7.76 -0.36
CA ILE A 68 5.26 6.58 -0.93
C ILE A 68 6.20 5.37 -0.89
N GLN A 69 7.45 5.52 -1.33
CA GLN A 69 8.44 4.44 -1.32
C GLN A 69 8.69 3.91 0.10
N GLN A 70 8.82 4.79 1.09
CA GLN A 70 8.98 4.41 2.50
C GLN A 70 7.75 3.68 3.06
N LEU A 71 6.54 4.07 2.64
CA LEU A 71 5.30 3.37 3.03
C LEU A 71 5.26 1.97 2.43
N ILE A 72 5.54 1.81 1.14
CA ILE A 72 5.59 0.50 0.48
C ILE A 72 6.62 -0.40 1.18
N ALA A 73 7.85 0.10 1.37
CA ALA A 73 8.91 -0.63 2.05
C ALA A 73 8.60 -0.98 3.51
N ARG A 74 7.69 -0.25 4.17
CA ARG A 74 7.27 -0.55 5.55
C ARG A 74 6.24 -1.66 5.60
N PHE A 75 5.21 -1.59 4.76
CA PHE A 75 4.01 -2.42 4.88
C PHE A 75 3.96 -3.60 3.90
N TYR A 76 4.81 -3.63 2.87
CA TYR A 76 4.89 -4.73 1.90
C TYR A 76 6.30 -5.35 1.90
N LYS A 77 6.82 -5.66 3.10
CA LYS A 77 8.12 -6.33 3.28
C LYS A 77 8.09 -7.82 2.96
N ASP A 78 6.93 -8.45 3.14
CA ASP A 78 6.75 -9.85 2.81
C ASP A 78 6.69 -10.00 1.29
N PRO A 79 7.27 -11.07 0.72
CA PRO A 79 7.07 -11.38 -0.69
C PRO A 79 5.55 -11.44 -0.93
N LEU A 80 5.10 -10.65 -1.91
CA LEU A 80 3.72 -10.67 -2.37
C LEU A 80 3.31 -12.14 -2.57
N PRO A 81 2.19 -12.60 -2.01
CA PRO A 81 1.71 -13.94 -2.32
C PRO A 81 1.63 -14.04 -3.83
N THR A 82 2.26 -15.07 -4.40
CA THR A 82 2.52 -15.27 -5.84
C THR A 82 1.23 -15.51 -6.66
N GLN A 83 0.09 -15.04 -6.17
CA GLN A 83 -1.22 -15.21 -6.75
C GLN A 83 -1.91 -13.85 -6.85
N THR A 84 -1.45 -13.04 -7.78
CA THR A 84 -2.38 -12.33 -8.66
C THR A 84 -1.64 -12.06 -9.95
N SER A 85 -1.91 -12.93 -10.93
CA SER A 85 -1.57 -12.72 -12.34
C SER A 85 -2.39 -11.52 -12.86
N ILE A 86 -2.09 -10.32 -12.39
CA ILE A 86 -2.25 -9.12 -13.22
C ILE A 86 -1.16 -9.27 -14.26
N ASN A 87 -1.50 -9.21 -15.56
CA ASN A 87 -0.58 -9.35 -16.70
C ASN A 87 0.81 -8.81 -16.38
N ASP A 88 1.66 -9.70 -15.89
CA ASP A 88 3.04 -9.40 -15.50
C ASP A 88 3.81 -8.87 -16.70
N GLU A 89 3.34 -9.19 -17.91
CA GLU A 89 3.87 -8.73 -19.19
C GLU A 89 3.78 -7.20 -19.35
N ASP A 90 2.62 -6.58 -19.09
CA ASP A 90 2.45 -5.12 -19.19
C ASP A 90 3.34 -4.38 -18.17
N LEU A 91 3.48 -4.94 -16.96
CA LEU A 91 4.33 -4.37 -15.92
C LEU A 91 5.82 -4.58 -16.24
N ARG A 92 6.20 -5.75 -16.77
CA ARG A 92 7.58 -6.05 -17.21
C ARG A 92 8.01 -5.17 -18.38
N GLU A 93 7.12 -4.90 -19.33
CA GLU A 93 7.37 -3.95 -20.41
C GLU A 93 7.66 -2.54 -19.87
N LEU A 94 6.90 -2.09 -18.87
CA LEU A 94 7.15 -0.82 -18.20
C LEU A 94 8.47 -0.83 -17.40
N GLU A 95 8.81 -1.92 -16.72
CA GLU A 95 10.09 -2.06 -16.00
C GLU A 95 11.29 -1.98 -16.95
N GLN A 96 11.19 -2.58 -18.13
CA GLN A 96 12.23 -2.52 -19.18
C GLN A 96 12.44 -1.09 -19.72
N LEU A 97 11.41 -0.25 -19.70
CA LEU A 97 11.53 1.15 -20.12
C LEU A 97 12.21 2.05 -19.05
N ILE A 98 12.18 1.63 -17.79
CA ILE A 98 12.66 2.43 -16.64
C ILE A 98 14.07 2.00 -16.20
N THR A 99 14.45 0.75 -16.47
CA THR A 99 15.77 0.18 -16.11
C THR A 99 16.77 0.43 -17.25
N PRO A 100 17.94 1.05 -16.98
CA PRO A 100 18.94 1.36 -18.00
C PRO A 100 19.65 0.15 -18.61
#